data_AF-A0A6P0RPX2-F1
#
_entry.id   AF-A0A6P0RPX2-F1
#
_cell.length_a   1.000
_cell.length_b   1.000
_cell.length_c   1.000
_cell.angle_alpha   90.00
_cell.angle_beta   90.00
_cell.angle_gamma   90.00
#
_symmetry.space_group_name_H-M   'P 1'
#
loop_
_entity.id
_entity.type
_entity.pdbx_description
1 polymer ?
#
loop_
_entity_poly.entity_id
_entity_poly.type
_entity_poly.pdbx_seq_one_letter_code
_entity_poly.pdbx_strand_id
1 'polypeptide(L)'
;MKLADLPKEVIDDLCQDERWRLDIDPGFDSKHEFWMAWRHFIALPEETFSPYSEKTEEDLAEFLNFNGLSVLLPVMRTHHPYIRLIRLLTSSDEKTLTLFLHDSFHEDWFQDKWGARYGFLAVADRYQKFGCDFYLASYYHFSYLINDDYEAAKRIMAGEQCD
;
A
#
# COMPACT_ATOMS: atom_id res chain seq x y z
N MET A 1 -8.48 -11.48 -4.61
CA MET A 1 -8.35 -11.03 -6.00
C MET A 1 -6.87 -11.01 -6.32
N LYS A 2 -6.44 -11.41 -7.52
CA LYS A 2 -5.05 -11.18 -7.95
C LYS A 2 -5.02 -10.08 -9.00
N LEU A 3 -3.91 -9.35 -9.09
CA LEU A 3 -3.68 -8.34 -10.11
C LEU A 3 -3.78 -8.95 -11.52
N ALA A 4 -3.22 -10.15 -11.71
CA ALA A 4 -3.27 -10.88 -12.98
C ALA A 4 -4.70 -11.30 -13.41
N ASP A 5 -5.65 -11.30 -12.48
CA ASP A 5 -7.05 -11.63 -12.77
C ASP A 5 -7.87 -10.39 -13.20
N LEU A 6 -7.27 -9.18 -13.15
CA LEU A 6 -7.96 -7.95 -13.54
C LEU A 6 -8.17 -7.88 -15.06
N PRO A 7 -9.34 -7.40 -15.52
CA PRO A 7 -9.55 -7.08 -16.93
C PRO A 7 -8.52 -6.06 -17.41
N LYS A 8 -8.11 -6.17 -18.68
CA LYS A 8 -7.17 -5.21 -19.30
C LYS A 8 -7.70 -3.78 -19.19
N GLU A 9 -9.00 -3.58 -19.32
CA GLU A 9 -9.66 -2.28 -19.21
C GLU A 9 -9.46 -1.64 -17.83
N VAL A 10 -9.36 -2.45 -16.77
CA VAL A 10 -9.03 -1.96 -15.42
C VAL A 10 -7.58 -1.49 -15.40
N ILE A 11 -6.64 -2.29 -15.89
CA ILE A 11 -5.21 -1.91 -15.94
C ILE A 11 -5.02 -0.64 -16.77
N ASP A 12 -5.66 -0.55 -17.93
CA ASP A 12 -5.59 0.60 -18.83
C ASP A 12 -6.21 1.87 -18.20
N ASP A 13 -7.32 1.75 -17.44
CA ASP A 13 -7.93 2.87 -16.70
C ASP A 13 -7.03 3.30 -15.53
N LEU A 14 -6.49 2.37 -14.74
CA LEU A 14 -5.59 2.68 -13.62
C LEU A 14 -4.27 3.31 -14.08
N CYS A 15 -3.83 3.03 -15.31
CA CYS A 15 -2.66 3.66 -15.93
C CYS A 15 -2.92 5.09 -16.46
N GLN A 16 -4.10 5.68 -16.23
CA GLN A 16 -4.41 7.07 -16.59
C GLN A 16 -3.91 8.04 -15.51
N ASP A 17 -2.70 8.58 -15.70
CA ASP A 17 -1.96 9.40 -14.73
C ASP A 17 -2.67 10.71 -14.32
N GLU A 18 -3.65 11.20 -15.08
CA GLU A 18 -4.46 12.38 -14.72
C GLU A 18 -5.62 12.05 -13.78
N ARG A 19 -6.00 10.77 -13.68
CA ARG A 19 -7.18 10.32 -12.94
C ARG A 19 -6.80 9.55 -11.68
N TRP A 20 -5.83 8.65 -11.80
CA TRP A 20 -5.39 7.79 -10.71
C TRP A 20 -3.98 8.17 -10.31
N ARG A 21 -3.89 9.33 -9.66
CA ARG A 21 -2.66 9.80 -9.05
C ARG A 21 -2.53 9.19 -7.66
N LEU A 22 -1.32 8.74 -7.37
CA LEU A 22 -0.95 8.32 -6.04
C LEU A 22 -0.05 9.40 -5.44
N ASP A 23 -0.46 9.92 -4.30
CA ASP A 23 0.43 10.68 -3.44
C ASP A 23 1.17 9.70 -2.51
N ILE A 24 2.50 9.69 -2.60
CA ILE A 24 3.32 8.73 -1.85
C ILE A 24 4.49 9.44 -1.18
N ASP A 25 4.63 9.17 0.11
CA ASP A 25 5.86 9.40 0.86
C ASP A 25 6.41 8.03 1.28
N PRO A 26 7.40 7.49 0.55
CA PRO A 26 8.01 6.22 0.90
C PRO A 26 8.88 6.33 2.18
N GLY A 27 9.09 7.53 2.71
CA GLY A 27 9.75 7.81 3.97
C GLY A 27 11.22 8.24 3.88
N PHE A 28 11.71 8.61 5.07
CA PHE A 28 13.05 8.95 5.61
C PHE A 28 14.22 9.42 4.73
N ASP A 29 14.40 9.00 3.48
CA ASP A 29 15.48 9.51 2.60
C ASP A 29 14.97 10.23 1.35
N SER A 30 13.65 10.16 1.12
CA SER A 30 12.96 10.98 0.13
C SER A 30 12.57 12.30 0.79
N LYS A 31 13.37 13.36 0.58
CA LYS A 31 13.08 14.69 1.18
C LYS A 31 11.80 15.34 0.65
N HIS A 32 11.07 14.71 -0.26
CA HIS A 32 9.92 15.31 -0.93
C HIS A 32 8.77 14.32 -1.04
N GLU A 33 7.56 14.84 -0.82
CA GLU A 33 6.31 14.24 -1.28
C GLU A 33 6.33 14.25 -2.82
N PHE A 34 6.04 13.10 -3.43
CA PHE A 34 5.95 13.00 -4.88
C PHE A 34 4.67 12.29 -5.28
N TRP A 35 4.14 12.69 -6.44
CA TRP A 35 3.08 11.97 -7.10
C TRP A 35 3.69 10.88 -7.98
N MET A 36 3.17 9.68 -7.89
CA MET A 36 3.52 8.55 -8.75
C MET A 36 2.30 8.06 -9.53
N ALA A 37 2.57 7.51 -10.71
CA ALA A 37 1.57 6.86 -11.52
C ALA A 37 1.43 5.38 -11.17
N TRP A 38 0.20 4.88 -11.11
CA TRP A 38 -0.09 3.48 -10.79
C TRP A 38 0.55 2.48 -11.76
N ARG A 39 0.81 2.87 -13.01
CA ARG A 39 1.56 2.07 -14.00
C ARG A 39 2.90 1.56 -13.47
N HIS A 40 3.56 2.30 -12.58
CA HIS A 40 4.83 1.88 -11.99
C HIS A 40 4.69 0.72 -11.00
N PHE A 41 3.47 0.41 -10.55
CA PHE A 41 3.19 -0.65 -9.59
C PHE A 41 2.42 -1.82 -10.22
N ILE A 42 1.62 -1.59 -11.26
CA ILE A 42 0.71 -2.62 -11.81
C ILE A 42 1.07 -3.12 -13.21
N ALA A 43 2.03 -2.50 -13.88
CA ALA A 43 2.44 -2.88 -15.23
C ALA A 43 3.95 -3.08 -15.30
N LEU A 44 4.36 -4.03 -16.14
CA LEU A 44 5.75 -4.16 -16.57
C LEU A 44 6.04 -3.08 -17.64
N PRO A 45 7.26 -2.54 -17.69
CA PRO A 45 7.64 -1.59 -18.74
C PRO A 45 7.49 -2.24 -20.13
N GLU A 46 6.85 -1.57 -21.08
CA GLU A 46 6.74 -2.07 -22.47
C GLU A 46 8.10 -2.14 -23.17
N GLU A 47 9.05 -1.28 -22.76
CA GLU A 47 10.40 -1.24 -23.29
C GLU A 47 11.41 -1.29 -22.12
N THR A 48 12.10 -2.43 -21.97
CA THR A 48 13.26 -2.59 -21.08
C THR A 48 14.42 -1.73 -21.58
N PHE A 49 14.34 -0.40 -21.39
CA PHE A 49 15.40 0.53 -21.79
C PHE A 49 16.55 0.62 -20.80
N SER A 50 16.48 -0.07 -19.67
CA SER A 50 17.56 -0.16 -18.69
C SER A 50 18.09 -1.58 -18.61
N PRO A 51 19.35 -1.84 -19.00
CA PRO A 51 20.00 -3.14 -18.77
C PRO A 51 20.28 -3.43 -17.28
N TYR A 52 19.82 -2.56 -16.37
CA TYR A 52 20.04 -2.67 -14.92
C TYR A 52 18.74 -2.80 -14.11
N SER A 53 17.57 -2.85 -14.75
CA SER A 53 16.31 -3.09 -14.03
C SER A 53 15.50 -4.19 -14.73
N GLU A 54 15.75 -5.44 -14.33
CA GLU A 54 14.87 -6.57 -14.66
C GLU A 54 13.67 -6.52 -13.73
N LYS A 55 12.74 -5.59 -13.97
CA LYS A 55 11.47 -5.60 -13.24
C LYS A 55 10.68 -6.83 -13.67
N THR A 56 10.31 -7.66 -12.71
CA THR A 56 9.55 -8.90 -12.91
C THR A 56 8.13 -8.74 -12.36
N GLU A 57 7.27 -9.74 -12.59
CA GLU A 57 5.92 -9.75 -12.00
C GLU A 57 5.92 -9.73 -10.46
N GLU A 58 7.00 -10.16 -9.82
CA GLU A 58 7.15 -10.12 -8.36
C GLU A 58 7.35 -8.70 -7.83
N ASP A 59 7.80 -7.78 -8.69
CA ASP A 59 7.96 -6.35 -8.38
C ASP A 59 6.67 -5.55 -8.66
N LEU A 60 5.56 -6.23 -8.99
CA LEU A 60 4.25 -5.61 -9.09
C LEU A 60 3.56 -5.57 -7.72
N ALA A 61 2.67 -4.60 -7.55
CA ALA A 61 1.74 -4.57 -6.45
C ALA A 61 0.72 -5.71 -6.56
N GLU A 62 0.14 -6.07 -5.42
CA GLU A 62 -0.89 -7.11 -5.36
C GLU A 62 -1.94 -6.73 -4.32
N PHE A 63 -3.12 -7.37 -4.38
CA PHE A 63 -4.17 -7.11 -3.42
C PHE A 63 -3.84 -7.69 -2.04
N LEU A 64 -3.92 -6.82 -1.03
CA LEU A 64 -4.01 -7.21 0.37
C LEU A 64 -5.48 -7.31 0.78
N ASN A 65 -5.80 -8.25 1.67
CA ASN A 65 -7.13 -8.34 2.25
C ASN A 65 -7.09 -7.88 3.71
N PHE A 66 -7.86 -6.83 4.01
CA PHE A 66 -8.02 -6.31 5.36
C PHE A 66 -9.49 -6.45 5.75
N ASN A 67 -9.77 -7.35 6.69
CA ASN A 67 -11.14 -7.60 7.20
C ASN A 67 -12.16 -7.88 6.08
N GLY A 68 -11.78 -8.66 5.07
CA GLY A 68 -12.63 -8.98 3.92
C GLY A 68 -12.57 -7.95 2.78
N LEU A 69 -11.94 -6.79 2.98
CA LEU A 69 -11.82 -5.74 1.98
C LEU A 69 -10.53 -5.93 1.16
N SER A 70 -10.65 -6.06 -0.15
CA SER A 70 -9.50 -6.10 -1.05
C SER A 70 -8.97 -4.70 -1.31
N VAL A 71 -7.72 -4.47 -0.96
CA VAL A 71 -7.04 -3.17 -1.07
C VAL A 71 -5.77 -3.33 -1.91
N LEU A 72 -5.59 -2.48 -2.91
CA LEU A 72 -4.36 -2.36 -3.68
C LEU A 72 -3.54 -1.20 -3.12
N LEU A 73 -2.41 -1.53 -2.49
CA LEU A 73 -1.43 -0.58 -1.98
C LEU A 73 -0.27 -0.42 -2.96
N PRO A 74 0.44 0.71 -2.97
CA PRO A 74 1.51 0.98 -3.92
C PRO A 74 2.85 0.42 -3.42
N VAL A 75 2.87 -0.86 -3.07
CA VAL A 75 4.04 -1.59 -2.59
C VAL A 75 4.18 -2.88 -3.37
N MET A 76 5.40 -3.39 -3.48
CA MET A 76 5.66 -4.66 -4.17
C MET A 76 5.19 -5.85 -3.34
N ARG A 77 4.90 -6.99 -3.98
CA ARG A 77 4.52 -8.25 -3.28
C ARG A 77 5.48 -8.64 -2.15
N THR A 78 6.77 -8.38 -2.33
CA THR A 78 7.82 -8.64 -1.34
C THR A 78 7.64 -7.85 -0.03
N HIS A 79 6.95 -6.70 -0.05
CA HIS A 79 6.61 -5.92 1.15
C HIS A 79 5.46 -6.53 1.95
N HIS A 80 4.57 -7.28 1.30
CA HIS A 80 3.29 -7.71 1.89
C HIS A 80 3.43 -8.51 3.19
N PRO A 81 4.40 -9.44 3.34
CA PRO A 81 4.57 -10.17 4.60
C PRO A 81 4.86 -9.28 5.81
N TYR A 82 5.37 -8.06 5.58
CA TYR A 82 5.78 -7.10 6.60
C TYR A 82 4.72 -6.04 6.93
N ILE A 83 3.63 -6.02 6.17
CA ILE A 83 2.50 -5.11 6.39
C ILE A 83 1.53 -5.74 7.38
N ARG A 84 1.19 -4.99 8.41
CA ARG A 84 0.19 -5.34 9.42
C ARG A 84 -0.78 -4.19 9.60
N LEU A 85 -2.06 -4.54 9.71
CA LEU A 85 -3.11 -3.57 9.97
C LEU A 85 -3.09 -3.16 11.45
N ILE A 86 -3.02 -1.86 11.71
CA ILE A 86 -3.21 -1.30 13.05
C ILE A 86 -4.67 -0.91 13.25
N ARG A 87 -5.21 -0.17 12.28
CA ARG A 87 -6.57 0.35 12.34
C ARG A 87 -7.11 0.57 10.95
N LEU A 88 -8.37 0.21 10.75
CA LEU A 88 -9.11 0.45 9.52
C LEU A 88 -10.36 1.25 9.85
N LEU A 89 -10.53 2.39 9.17
CA LEU A 89 -11.74 3.19 9.22
C LEU A 89 -12.39 3.17 7.84
N THR A 90 -13.68 2.91 7.81
CA THR A 90 -14.49 2.98 6.59
C THR A 90 -15.33 4.25 6.65
N SER A 91 -15.38 5.01 5.56
CA SER A 91 -16.29 6.14 5.43
C SER A 91 -17.74 5.67 5.55
N SER A 92 -18.64 6.55 5.97
CA SER A 92 -20.06 6.20 6.17
C SER A 92 -20.78 5.77 4.89
N ASP A 93 -20.26 6.15 3.72
CA ASP A 93 -20.76 5.74 2.41
C ASP A 93 -19.98 4.56 1.81
N GLU A 94 -19.05 3.99 2.57
CA GLU A 94 -18.17 2.87 2.18
C GLU A 94 -17.30 3.13 0.95
N LYS A 95 -17.18 4.38 0.50
CA LYS A 95 -16.37 4.73 -0.68
C LYS A 95 -14.91 4.93 -0.39
N THR A 96 -14.53 5.18 0.85
CA THR A 96 -13.14 5.46 1.21
C THR A 96 -12.76 4.68 2.46
N LEU A 97 -11.55 4.11 2.44
CA LEU A 97 -10.89 3.55 3.60
C LEU A 97 -9.75 4.44 4.04
N THR A 98 -9.58 4.55 5.35
CA THR A 98 -8.36 5.08 5.96
C THR A 98 -7.70 3.95 6.74
N LEU A 99 -6.49 3.58 6.35
CA LEU A 99 -5.72 2.50 6.96
C LEU A 99 -4.52 3.08 7.70
N PHE A 100 -4.34 2.67 8.94
CA PHE A 100 -3.11 2.84 9.70
C PHE A 100 -2.40 1.50 9.68
N LEU A 101 -1.16 1.50 9.23
CA LEU A 101 -0.40 0.30 8.93
C LEU A 101 0.92 0.34 9.68
N HIS A 102 1.35 -0.83 10.15
CA HIS A 102 2.72 -1.08 10.53
C HIS A 102 3.37 -1.83 9.36
N ASP A 103 4.24 -1.15 8.62
CA ASP A 103 5.01 -1.72 7.52
C ASP A 103 6.47 -1.83 7.95
N SER A 104 6.90 -3.06 8.18
CA SER A 104 8.22 -3.41 8.70
C SER A 104 9.19 -3.89 7.61
N PHE A 105 8.91 -3.61 6.33
CA PHE A 105 9.74 -4.09 5.23
C PHE A 105 11.20 -3.65 5.37
N HIS A 106 11.43 -2.42 5.84
CA HIS A 106 12.75 -1.94 6.24
C HIS A 106 13.01 -2.26 7.73
N GLU A 107 13.14 -3.55 8.04
CA GLU A 107 13.21 -4.08 9.41
C GLU A 107 14.33 -3.46 10.26
N ASP A 108 15.40 -2.99 9.62
CA ASP A 108 16.53 -2.29 10.25
C ASP A 108 16.11 -1.05 11.06
N TRP A 109 14.89 -0.52 10.85
CA TRP A 109 14.36 0.64 11.58
C TRP A 109 13.56 0.26 12.83
N PHE A 110 13.22 -1.03 12.99
CA PHE A 110 12.39 -1.57 14.06
C PHE A 110 13.24 -2.29 15.12
N GLN A 111 14.40 -1.74 15.45
CA GLN A 111 15.38 -2.40 16.34
C GLN A 111 14.97 -2.40 17.83
N ASP A 112 14.07 -1.51 18.23
CA ASP A 112 13.60 -1.40 19.60
C ASP A 112 12.13 -0.97 19.67
N LYS A 113 11.58 -0.91 20.88
CA LYS A 113 10.19 -0.50 21.13
C LYS A 113 9.89 0.91 20.64
N TRP A 114 10.90 1.79 20.57
CA TRP A 114 10.75 3.15 20.09
C TRP A 114 10.52 3.18 18.57
N GLY A 115 11.11 2.24 17.84
CA GLY A 115 10.86 2.00 16.42
C GLY A 115 9.40 1.69 16.08
N ALA A 116 8.60 1.16 17.01
CA ALA A 116 7.18 0.84 16.79
C ALA A 116 6.30 2.05 16.41
N ARG A 117 6.80 3.28 16.62
CA ARG A 117 6.10 4.51 16.21
C ARG A 117 6.11 4.71 14.69
N TYR A 118 6.97 4.01 13.96
CA TYR A 118 7.07 4.12 12.52
C TYR A 118 5.94 3.30 11.88
N GLY A 119 5.12 3.96 11.08
CA GLY A 119 4.03 3.34 10.37
C GLY A 119 3.69 4.09 9.10
N PHE A 120 2.56 3.72 8.51
CA PHE A 120 2.07 4.32 7.28
C PHE A 120 0.57 4.61 7.40
N LEU A 121 0.17 5.72 6.78
CA LEU A 121 -1.21 6.09 6.57
C LEU A 121 -1.54 5.89 5.10
N ALA A 122 -2.57 5.08 4.83
CA ALA A 122 -3.11 4.94 3.50
C ALA A 122 -4.55 5.46 3.44
N VAL A 123 -4.89 6.18 2.37
CA VAL A 123 -6.28 6.47 1.99
C VAL A 123 -6.54 5.75 0.68
N ALA A 124 -7.61 4.96 0.64
CA ALA A 124 -7.97 4.17 -0.51
C ALA A 124 -9.43 4.36 -0.91
N ASP A 125 -9.66 4.62 -2.19
CA ASP A 125 -10.98 4.88 -2.74
C ASP A 125 -11.53 3.62 -3.42
N ARG A 126 -12.82 3.39 -3.28
CA ARG A 126 -13.51 2.23 -3.84
C ARG A 126 -13.59 2.34 -5.36
N TYR A 127 -13.02 1.37 -6.04
CA TYR A 127 -13.05 1.19 -7.47
C TYR A 127 -14.16 0.22 -7.85
N GLN A 128 -15.17 0.70 -8.59
CA GLN A 128 -16.34 -0.10 -9.01
C GLN A 128 -16.60 -0.04 -10.52
N LYS A 129 -15.55 -0.06 -11.34
CA LYS A 129 -15.67 -0.06 -12.81
C LYS A 129 -15.36 -1.45 -13.38
N PHE A 130 -15.83 -1.69 -14.61
CA PHE A 130 -15.55 -2.91 -15.38
C PHE A 130 -15.83 -4.22 -14.62
N GLY A 131 -16.85 -4.21 -13.75
CA GLY A 131 -17.25 -5.38 -12.96
C GLY A 131 -16.32 -5.74 -11.80
N CYS A 132 -15.32 -4.92 -11.49
CA CYS A 132 -14.44 -5.10 -10.34
C CYS A 132 -14.92 -4.28 -9.14
N ASP A 133 -14.65 -4.77 -7.92
CA ASP A 133 -14.93 -4.06 -6.66
C ASP A 133 -13.75 -4.27 -5.70
N PHE A 134 -12.98 -3.21 -5.47
CA PHE A 134 -11.82 -3.19 -4.56
C PHE A 134 -11.53 -1.75 -4.13
N TYR A 135 -10.59 -1.55 -3.22
CA TYR A 135 -10.10 -0.23 -2.83
C TYR A 135 -8.71 0.02 -3.40
N LEU A 136 -8.51 1.18 -4.02
CA LEU A 136 -7.25 1.60 -4.61
C LEU A 136 -6.67 2.74 -3.79
N ALA A 137 -5.42 2.63 -3.34
CA ALA A 137 -4.77 3.72 -2.63
C ALA A 137 -4.63 4.97 -3.54
N SER A 138 -5.10 6.11 -3.05
CA SER A 138 -4.82 7.43 -3.61
C SER A 138 -3.76 8.17 -2.78
N TYR A 139 -3.53 7.71 -1.54
CA TYR A 139 -2.54 8.24 -0.61
C TYR A 139 -1.85 7.09 0.14
N TYR A 140 -0.52 7.09 0.24
CA TYR A 140 0.27 6.15 1.04
C TYR A 140 1.52 6.82 1.59
N HIS A 141 1.49 7.27 2.84
CA HIS A 141 2.55 8.09 3.41
C HIS A 141 3.09 7.51 4.70
N PHE A 142 4.38 7.70 4.93
CA PHE A 142 4.97 7.50 6.24
C PHE A 142 4.24 8.34 7.30
N SER A 143 4.02 7.76 8.47
CA SER A 143 3.35 8.41 9.59
C SER A 143 3.90 7.95 10.93
N TYR A 144 3.84 8.86 11.91
CA TYR A 144 4.11 8.50 13.30
C TYR A 144 2.83 7.98 13.95
N LEU A 145 2.83 6.71 14.33
CA LEU A 145 1.78 6.11 15.14
C LEU A 145 1.86 6.68 16.56
N ILE A 146 0.71 7.03 17.12
CA ILE A 146 0.59 7.65 18.45
C ILE A 146 -0.49 6.94 19.26
N ASN A 147 -0.45 7.10 20.59
CA ASN A 147 -1.46 6.56 21.51
C ASN A 147 -1.72 5.06 21.26
N ASP A 148 -2.99 4.69 21.10
CA ASP A 148 -3.41 3.30 20.92
C ASP A 148 -2.81 2.64 19.68
N ASP A 149 -2.59 3.41 18.60
CA ASP A 149 -1.96 2.89 17.37
C ASP A 149 -0.50 2.48 17.64
N TYR A 150 0.22 3.27 18.44
CA TYR A 150 1.59 2.94 18.87
C TYR A 150 1.62 1.72 19.81
N GLU A 151 0.66 1.62 20.72
CA GLU A 151 0.54 0.44 21.59
C GLU A 151 0.26 -0.83 20.78
N ALA A 152 -0.61 -0.75 19.76
CA ALA A 152 -0.88 -1.85 18.84
C ALA A 152 0.38 -2.26 18.05
N ALA A 153 1.13 -1.29 17.53
CA ALA A 153 2.39 -1.56 16.82
C ALA A 153 3.43 -2.27 17.70
N LYS A 154 3.56 -1.87 18.97
CA LYS A 154 4.45 -2.57 19.92
C LYS A 154 4.07 -4.02 20.14
N ARG A 155 2.77 -4.34 20.21
CA ARG A 155 2.28 -5.72 20.34
C ARG A 155 2.62 -6.55 19.10
N ILE A 156 2.41 -5.97 17.91
CA ILE A 156 2.80 -6.58 16.63
C ILE A 156 4.30 -6.89 16.61
N MET A 157 5.16 -5.92 16.99
CA MET A 157 6.62 -6.14 17.06
C MET A 157 7.02 -7.19 18.09
N ALA A 158 6.26 -7.32 19.18
CA ALA A 158 6.49 -8.36 20.18
C ALA A 158 6.02 -9.76 19.74
N GLY A 159 5.37 -9.89 18.57
CA GLY A 159 4.80 -11.14 18.07
C GLY A 159 3.52 -11.55 18.78
N GLU A 160 2.88 -10.63 19.51
CA GLU A 160 1.58 -10.87 20.13
C GLU A 160 0.49 -10.85 19.03
N GLN A 161 -0.37 -11.88 19.00
CA GLN A 161 -1.54 -11.86 18.13
C GLN A 161 -2.54 -10.85 18.69
N CYS A 162 -2.86 -9.82 17.89
CA CYS A 162 -4.01 -8.96 18.15
C CYS A 162 -5.25 -9.67 17.58
N ASP A 163 -6.15 -10.10 18.46
CA ASP A 163 -7.48 -10.65 18.12
C ASP A 163 -8.40 -9.59 17.51
#